data_AF-A0AAU1T0C6-F1
#
_entry.id   AF-A0AAU1T0C6-F1
#
_cell.length_a   1.000
_cell.length_b   1.000
_cell.length_c   1.000
_cell.angle_alpha   90.00
_cell.angle_beta   90.00
_cell.angle_gamma   90.00
#
_symmetry.space_group_name_H-M   'P 1'
#
loop_
_entity.id
_entity.type
_entity.pdbx_description
1 polymer ?
#
loop_
_entity_poly.entity_id
_entity_poly.type
_entity_poly.pdbx_seq_one_letter_code
_entity_poly.pdbx_strand_id
1 'polypeptide(L)'
;MTDIGRRRKLGALAGVCIAGALLPGITLGAEDVDVPFSLMVAALVVILLTQLVYVGPSARVPAPALLAFGLAGFLQDSLIWWLLSWLGGKFSELEVEGLGTILLAGLITRVSILAFSLIGTEPTAD
;
A
#
# COMPACT_ATOMS: atom_id res chain seq x y z
N MET A 1 4.35 -16.24 14.95
CA MET A 1 4.16 -14.94 14.25
C MET A 1 2.85 -15.02 13.50
N THR A 2 1.90 -14.14 13.80
CA THR A 2 0.50 -14.22 13.35
C THR A 2 0.39 -14.15 11.82
N ASP A 3 -0.34 -15.09 11.20
CA ASP A 3 -0.51 -15.19 9.74
C ASP A 3 -1.05 -13.88 9.12
N ILE A 4 -1.87 -13.15 9.89
CA ILE A 4 -2.43 -11.83 9.53
C ILE A 4 -1.32 -10.81 9.22
N GLY A 5 -0.27 -10.74 10.03
CA GLY A 5 0.83 -9.79 9.82
C GLY A 5 1.61 -10.07 8.54
N ARG A 6 1.76 -11.35 8.18
CA ARG A 6 2.40 -11.77 6.93
C ARG A 6 1.51 -11.44 5.73
N ARG A 7 0.21 -11.78 5.79
CA ARG A 7 -0.77 -11.49 4.73
C ARG A 7 -0.88 -10.00 4.44
N ARG A 8 -0.87 -9.15 5.48
CA ARG A 8 -0.88 -7.69 5.34
C ARG A 8 0.34 -7.16 4.60
N LYS A 9 1.54 -7.70 4.89
CA LYS A 9 2.78 -7.35 4.17
C LYS A 9 2.75 -7.79 2.70
N LEU A 10 2.21 -8.98 2.43
CA LEU A 10 2.01 -9.47 1.06
C LEU A 10 1.03 -8.58 0.29
N GLY A 11 -0.06 -8.15 0.92
CA GLY A 11 -1.01 -7.21 0.32
C GLY A 11 -0.38 -5.85 0.03
N ALA A 12 0.48 -5.34 0.91
CA ALA A 12 1.22 -4.10 0.67
C ALA A 12 2.18 -4.24 -0.52
N LEU A 13 2.95 -5.34 -0.58
CA LEU A 13 3.84 -5.64 -1.70
C LEU A 13 3.07 -5.75 -3.02
N ALA A 14 1.98 -6.52 -3.02
CA ALA A 14 1.12 -6.67 -4.20
C ALA A 14 0.55 -5.32 -4.65
N GLY A 15 0.07 -4.50 -3.72
CA GLY A 15 -0.44 -3.17 -4.01
C GLY A 15 0.59 -2.25 -4.67
N VAL A 16 1.83 -2.26 -4.18
CA VAL A 16 2.93 -1.48 -4.77
C VAL A 16 3.25 -1.96 -6.19
N CYS A 17 3.39 -3.28 -6.39
CA CYS A 17 3.67 -3.82 -7.72
C CYS A 17 2.53 -3.52 -8.71
N ILE A 18 1.27 -3.68 -8.29
CA ILE A 18 0.10 -3.39 -9.14
C ILE A 18 0.05 -1.90 -9.47
N ALA A 19 0.23 -1.02 -8.49
CA ALA A 19 0.23 0.42 -8.72
C ALA A 19 1.34 0.81 -9.70
N GLY A 20 2.58 0.37 -9.46
CA GLY A 20 3.72 0.69 -10.33
C GLY A 20 3.60 0.11 -11.74
N ALA A 21 2.94 -1.03 -11.92
CA ALA A 21 2.74 -1.62 -13.24
C ALA A 21 1.56 -1.02 -14.02
N LEU A 22 0.51 -0.57 -13.32
CA LEU A 22 -0.76 -0.19 -13.95
C LEU A 22 -0.93 1.32 -14.11
N LEU A 23 -0.35 2.12 -13.21
CA LEU A 23 -0.57 3.56 -13.20
C LEU A 23 0.42 4.27 -14.12
N PRO A 24 -0.03 4.97 -15.17
CA PRO A 24 0.86 5.63 -16.14
C PRO A 24 1.64 6.81 -15.55
N GLY A 25 1.23 7.33 -14.38
CA GLY A 25 1.96 8.37 -13.66
C GLY A 25 3.02 7.83 -12.69
N ILE A 26 3.36 6.54 -12.74
CA ILE A 26 4.46 5.96 -11.96
C ILE A 26 5.54 5.47 -12.92
N THR A 27 6.72 6.04 -12.84
CA THR A 27 7.92 5.59 -13.54
C THR A 27 8.83 4.86 -12.56
N LEU A 28 9.44 3.76 -13.00
CA LEU A 28 10.22 2.85 -12.14
C LEU A 28 11.72 2.84 -12.46
N GLY A 29 12.15 3.75 -13.34
CA GLY A 29 13.50 3.81 -13.91
C GLY A 29 13.57 3.44 -15.38
N ALA A 30 14.69 3.77 -16.01
CA ALA A 30 14.88 3.60 -17.45
C ALA A 30 15.50 2.24 -17.83
N GLU A 31 16.26 1.62 -16.93
CA GLU A 31 16.90 0.32 -17.17
C GLU A 31 16.16 -0.83 -16.49
N ASP A 32 16.23 -2.03 -17.07
CA ASP A 32 15.55 -3.25 -16.56
C ASP A 32 15.95 -3.61 -15.12
N VAL A 33 17.14 -3.18 -14.67
CA VAL A 33 17.65 -3.42 -13.30
C VAL A 33 17.09 -2.41 -12.29
N ASP A 34 16.68 -1.22 -12.74
CA ASP A 34 16.19 -0.15 -11.87
C ASP A 34 14.74 -0.40 -11.44
N VAL A 35 13.94 -1.04 -12.30
CA VAL A 35 12.55 -1.40 -12.02
C VAL A 35 12.40 -2.24 -10.73
N PRO A 36 13.08 -3.40 -10.57
CA PRO A 36 12.97 -4.18 -9.34
C PRO A 36 13.53 -3.45 -8.12
N PHE A 37 14.55 -2.61 -8.29
CA PHE A 37 15.12 -1.80 -7.20
C PHE A 37 14.13 -0.74 -6.72
N SER A 38 13.54 0.03 -7.63
CA SER A 38 12.50 1.05 -7.34
C SER A 38 11.28 0.43 -6.65
N LEU A 39 10.81 -0.73 -7.14
CA LEU A 39 9.72 -1.47 -6.51
C LEU A 39 10.10 -1.97 -5.10
N MET A 40 11.33 -2.46 -4.91
CA MET A 40 11.80 -2.92 -3.61
C MET A 40 11.85 -1.76 -2.60
N VAL A 41 12.37 -0.60 -2.98
CA VAL A 41 12.41 0.61 -2.14
C VAL A 41 11.00 1.06 -1.80
N ALA A 42 10.11 1.17 -2.79
CA ALA A 42 8.71 1.54 -2.58
C ALA A 42 8.00 0.58 -1.62
N ALA A 43 8.13 -0.73 -1.85
CA ALA A 43 7.54 -1.76 -1.01
C ALA A 43 8.08 -1.71 0.42
N LEU A 44 9.38 -1.48 0.59
CA LEU A 44 10.00 -1.34 1.91
C LEU A 44 9.42 -0.14 2.67
N VAL A 45 9.34 1.03 2.04
CA VAL A 45 8.78 2.24 2.64
C VAL A 45 7.32 2.03 3.04
N VAL A 46 6.50 1.49 2.14
CA VAL A 46 5.08 1.19 2.40
C VAL A 46 4.95 0.20 3.55
N ILE A 47 5.68 -0.91 3.53
CA ILE A 47 5.61 -1.91 4.60
C ILE A 47 6.05 -1.31 5.94
N LEU A 48 7.15 -0.56 5.99
CA LEU A 48 7.63 0.02 7.23
C LEU A 48 6.64 1.03 7.81
N LEU A 49 6.14 1.97 6.99
CA LEU A 49 5.22 3.01 7.46
C LEU A 49 3.84 2.46 7.80
N THR A 50 3.34 1.47 7.06
CA THR A 50 2.07 0.80 7.40
C THR A 50 2.17 -0.08 8.64
N GLN A 51 3.37 -0.50 9.05
CA GLN A 51 3.58 -1.20 10.32
C GLN A 51 3.79 -0.22 11.48
N LEU A 52 4.48 0.89 11.24
CA LEU A 52 4.74 1.92 12.25
C LEU A 52 3.46 2.65 12.66
N VAL A 53 2.61 2.98 11.69
CA VAL A 53 1.31 3.61 11.91
C VAL A 53 0.23 2.58 11.62
N TYR A 54 -0.16 1.84 12.65
CA TYR A 54 -1.22 0.85 12.52
C TYR A 54 -2.59 1.54 12.50
N VAL A 55 -3.20 1.60 11.31
CA VAL A 55 -4.62 1.96 11.15
C VAL A 55 -5.42 0.69 10.88
N GLY A 56 -6.20 0.28 11.88
CA GLY A 56 -7.08 -0.88 11.82
C GLY A 56 -7.78 -1.10 13.15
N PRO A 57 -8.95 -1.76 13.15
CA PRO A 57 -9.65 -2.06 14.39
C PRO A 57 -8.94 -3.19 15.16
N SER A 58 -8.77 -3.00 16.48
CA SER A 58 -8.20 -4.02 17.38
C SER A 58 -9.22 -5.08 17.82
N ALA A 59 -10.52 -4.83 17.60
CA ALA A 59 -11.63 -5.72 17.91
C ALA A 59 -12.70 -5.65 16.80
N ARG A 60 -13.77 -6.45 16.88
CA ARG A 60 -14.93 -6.28 15.98
C ARG A 60 -15.53 -4.89 16.22
N VAL A 61 -15.65 -4.10 15.17
CA VAL A 61 -16.21 -2.74 15.22
C VAL A 61 -17.42 -2.63 14.29
N PRO A 62 -18.40 -1.76 14.59
CA PRO A 62 -19.58 -1.58 13.74
C PRO A 62 -19.21 -1.00 12.38
N ALA A 63 -20.08 -1.20 11.38
CA ALA A 63 -19.82 -0.81 9.99
C ALA A 63 -19.38 0.67 9.78
N PRO A 64 -19.93 1.68 10.48
CA PRO A 64 -19.45 3.06 10.36
C PRO A 64 -17.99 3.25 10.81
N ALA A 65 -17.57 2.52 11.85
CA ALA A 65 -16.19 2.55 12.31
C ALA A 65 -15.24 1.88 11.30
N LEU A 66 -15.70 0.81 10.63
CA LEU A 66 -14.93 0.21 9.52
C LEU A 66 -14.71 1.19 8.37
N LEU A 67 -15.73 1.99 8.01
CA LEU A 67 -15.58 3.05 7.01
C LEU A 67 -14.55 4.10 7.45
N ALA A 68 -14.59 4.54 8.71
CA ALA A 68 -13.62 5.48 9.24
C ALA A 68 -12.18 4.93 9.21
N PHE A 69 -11.96 3.67 9.60
CA PHE A 69 -10.66 3.01 9.48
C PHE A 69 -10.22 2.82 8.02
N GLY A 70 -11.16 2.53 7.11
CA GLY A 70 -10.90 2.45 5.68
C GLY A 70 -10.43 3.78 5.11
N LEU A 71 -11.11 4.88 5.45
CA LEU A 71 -10.77 6.24 5.02
C LEU A 71 -9.44 6.72 5.62
N ALA A 72 -9.24 6.53 6.93
CA ALA A 72 -7.98 6.89 7.59
C ALA A 72 -6.81 6.08 7.01
N GLY A 73 -7.04 4.80 6.74
CA GLY A 73 -6.07 3.93 6.10
C GLY A 73 -5.77 4.37 4.67
N PHE A 74 -6.79 4.69 3.88
CA PHE A 74 -6.62 5.23 2.53
C PHE A 74 -5.78 6.50 2.55
N LEU A 75 -6.10 7.45 3.43
CA LEU A 75 -5.34 8.68 3.61
C LEU A 75 -3.88 8.39 3.95
N GLN A 76 -3.62 7.46 4.87
CA GLN A 76 -2.27 7.02 5.20
C GLN A 76 -1.51 6.50 3.96
N ASP A 77 -2.12 5.61 3.18
CA ASP A 77 -1.45 5.02 2.01
C ASP A 77 -1.18 6.09 0.95
N SER A 78 -2.11 7.03 0.72
CA SER A 78 -1.89 8.18 -0.16
C SER A 78 -0.77 9.09 0.34
N LEU A 79 -0.66 9.35 1.64
CA LEU A 79 0.45 10.14 2.19
C LEU A 79 1.79 9.41 2.04
N ILE A 80 1.82 8.09 2.11
CA ILE A 80 3.02 7.30 1.83
C ILE A 80 3.41 7.41 0.35
N TRP A 81 2.45 7.32 -0.58
CA TRP A 81 2.72 7.54 -2.00
C TRP A 81 3.17 8.95 -2.32
N TRP A 82 2.64 9.95 -1.61
CA TRP A 82 3.14 11.32 -1.70
C TRP A 82 4.56 11.48 -1.14
N LEU A 83 4.90 10.74 -0.08
CA LEU A 83 6.29 10.68 0.38
C LEU A 83 7.19 10.05 -0.68
N LEU A 84 6.74 8.95 -1.33
CA LEU A 84 7.47 8.31 -2.42
C LEU A 84 7.68 9.25 -3.61
N SER A 85 6.66 10.04 -3.99
CA SER A 85 6.79 11.05 -5.06
C SER A 85 7.88 12.08 -4.75
N TRP A 86 8.05 12.43 -3.47
CA TRP A 86 9.12 13.33 -3.02
C TRP A 86 10.49 12.63 -2.92
N LEU A 87 10.49 11.33 -2.62
CA LEU A 87 11.71 10.54 -2.42
C LEU A 87 12.36 10.09 -3.75
N GLY A 88 11.55 9.99 -4.80
CA GLY A 88 11.91 9.62 -6.17
C GLY A 88 13.01 10.44 -6.84
N GLY A 89 13.32 11.63 -6.34
CA GLY A 89 14.45 12.42 -6.84
C GLY A 89 15.76 12.20 -6.07
N LYS A 90 15.77 11.34 -5.04
CA LYS A 90 16.87 11.27 -4.05
C LYS A 90 17.47 9.89 -3.83
N PHE A 91 16.67 8.82 -3.95
CA PHE A 91 17.09 7.48 -3.53
C PHE A 91 16.79 6.35 -4.52
N SER A 92 15.92 6.56 -5.50
CA SER A 92 15.60 5.61 -6.58
C SER A 92 15.06 6.36 -7.78
N GLU A 93 15.04 5.77 -8.96
CA GLU A 93 14.42 6.36 -10.17
C GLU A 93 12.87 6.25 -10.18
N LEU A 94 12.27 6.15 -9.00
CA LEU A 94 10.82 6.02 -8.84
C LEU A 94 10.20 7.41 -8.91
N GLU A 95 9.61 7.82 -10.03
CA GLU A 95 8.83 9.07 -10.04
C GLU A 95 7.34 8.76 -9.97
N VAL A 96 6.62 9.61 -9.23
CA VAL A 96 5.17 9.51 -9.08
C VAL A 96 4.60 10.88 -9.36
N GLU A 97 3.92 11.02 -10.50
CA GLU A 97 3.44 12.29 -11.00
C GLU A 97 1.96 12.51 -10.70
N GLY A 98 1.67 13.65 -10.08
CA GLY A 98 0.32 14.16 -9.91
C GLY A 98 -0.46 13.59 -8.73
N LEU A 99 -1.33 14.42 -8.16
CA LEU A 99 -2.16 14.07 -7.02
C LEU A 99 -3.12 12.91 -7.32
N GLY A 100 -3.65 12.84 -8.55
CA GLY A 100 -4.56 11.76 -8.96
C GLY A 100 -3.89 10.39 -8.90
N THR A 101 -2.66 10.27 -9.39
CA THR A 101 -1.86 9.04 -9.34
C THR A 101 -1.59 8.62 -7.90
N ILE A 102 -1.19 9.56 -7.04
CA ILE A 102 -0.94 9.31 -5.61
C ILE A 102 -2.20 8.76 -4.91
N LEU A 103 -3.37 9.36 -5.18
CA LEU A 103 -4.63 8.89 -4.60
C LEU A 103 -4.99 7.50 -5.12
N LEU A 104 -4.89 7.25 -6.42
CA LEU A 104 -5.17 5.93 -7.01
C LEU A 104 -4.21 4.86 -6.49
N ALA A 105 -2.92 5.16 -6.38
CA ALA A 105 -1.91 4.26 -5.86
C ALA A 105 -2.19 3.92 -4.39
N GLY A 106 -2.56 4.92 -3.58
CA GLY A 106 -3.02 4.72 -2.21
C GLY A 106 -4.27 3.82 -2.13
N LEU A 107 -5.24 4.02 -3.01
CA LEU A 107 -6.44 3.19 -3.07
C LEU A 107 -6.12 1.73 -3.44
N ILE A 108 -5.33 1.51 -4.49
CA ILE A 108 -4.88 0.19 -4.92
C ILE A 108 -4.18 -0.52 -3.76
N THR A 109 -3.24 0.17 -3.11
CA THR A 109 -2.50 -0.35 -1.96
C THR A 109 -3.43 -0.76 -0.82
N ARG A 110 -4.39 0.12 -0.46
CA ARG A 110 -5.37 -0.16 0.59
C ARG A 110 -6.23 -1.37 0.27
N VAL A 111 -6.73 -1.46 -0.96
CA VAL A 111 -7.56 -2.60 -1.41
C VAL A 111 -6.75 -3.89 -1.39
N SER A 112 -5.50 -3.89 -1.86
CA SER A 112 -4.63 -5.07 -1.82
C SER A 112 -4.35 -5.53 -0.40
N ILE A 113 -4.03 -4.61 0.52
CA ILE A 113 -3.82 -4.92 1.94
C ILE A 113 -5.05 -5.56 2.56
N LEU A 114 -6.24 -5.00 2.33
CA LEU A 114 -7.50 -5.52 2.86
C LEU A 114 -7.84 -6.87 2.26
N ALA A 115 -7.76 -7.02 0.92
CA ALA A 115 -8.06 -8.26 0.22
C ALA A 115 -7.18 -9.41 0.74
N PHE A 116 -5.86 -9.22 0.84
CA PHE A 116 -4.97 -10.25 1.36
C PHE A 116 -5.21 -10.56 2.85
N SER A 117 -5.63 -9.56 3.64
CA SER A 117 -5.97 -9.78 5.04
C SER A 117 -7.23 -10.63 5.22
N LEU A 118 -8.13 -10.62 4.23
CA LEU A 118 -9.37 -11.41 4.20
C LEU A 118 -9.18 -12.82 3.61
N ILE A 119 -8.15 -13.05 2.79
CA ILE A 119 -7.84 -14.39 2.28
C ILE A 119 -7.56 -15.31 3.48
N GLY A 120 -8.39 -16.34 3.66
CA GLY A 120 -8.24 -17.34 4.72
C GLY A 120 -8.83 -16.94 6.08
N THR A 121 -9.74 -15.97 6.14
CA THR A 121 -10.72 -15.89 7.23
C THR A 121 -11.89 -16.81 6.88
N GLU A 122 -12.07 -17.91 7.60
CA GLU A 122 -13.27 -18.73 7.42
C GLU A 122 -14.53 -17.89 7.69
N PRO A 123 -15.61 -18.07 6.91
CA PRO A 123 -16.90 -17.50 7.28
C PRO A 123 -17.27 -18.08 8.65
N THR A 124 -17.34 -17.23 9.67
CA THR A 124 -17.99 -17.65 10.91
C THR A 124 -19.47 -17.74 10.57
N ALA A 125 -19.98 -18.97 10.53
CA ALA A 125 -21.40 -19.24 10.40
C ALA A 125 -22.08 -18.72 11.68
N ASP A 126 -22.61 -17.50 11.59
CA ASP A 126 -23.61 -16.99 12.52
C ASP A 126 -25.00 -17.35 11.97
#